data_AF-A0A3P6ST19-F1
#
_entry.id   AF-A0A3P6ST19-F1
#
_cell.length_a   1.000
_cell.length_b   1.000
_cell.length_c   1.000
_cell.angle_alpha   90.00
_cell.angle_beta   90.00
_cell.angle_gamma   90.00
#
_symmetry.space_group_name_H-M   'P 1'
#
loop_
_entity.id
_entity.type
_entity.pdbx_description
1 polymer ?
#
loop_
_entity_poly.entity_id
_entity_poly.type
_entity_poly.pdbx_seq_one_letter_code
_entity_poly.pdbx_strand_id
1 'polypeptide(L)' 'MSLVIRGNKRMKSGTSRLFELQPDPYDTTQKRFFRVCLFADVKNASELRQALVDGSIDAALIRPELVRASRIELKLDG' A
#
# COMPACT_ATOMS: atom_id res chain seq x y z
N MET A 1 3.00 2.34 14.40
CA MET A 1 2.49 3.36 13.46
C MET A 1 1.04 3.06 13.15
N SER A 2 0.14 4.02 13.37
CA SER A 2 -1.31 3.86 13.13
C SER A 2 -1.76 4.80 12.02
N LEU A 3 -2.13 4.23 10.88
CA LEU A 3 -2.67 4.98 9.75
C LEU A 3 -4.18 5.20 9.96
N VAL A 4 -4.60 6.45 10.10
CA VAL A 4 -6.03 6.83 10.11
C VAL A 4 -6.47 7.13 8.68
N ILE A 5 -6.92 6.11 7.95
CA ILE A 5 -7.52 6.30 6.63
C ILE A 5 -8.95 6.85 6.81
N ARG A 6 -9.14 8.16 6.75
CA ARG A 6 -10.49 8.75 6.62
C ARG A 6 -10.93 8.69 5.15
N GLY A 7 -11.65 7.63 4.77
CA GLY A 7 -12.15 7.48 3.41
C GLY A 7 -13.51 6.79 3.34
N ASN A 8 -14.60 7.57 3.30
CA ASN A 8 -15.96 7.05 3.14
C ASN A 8 -16.36 6.83 1.66
N LYS A 9 -15.43 6.36 0.81
CA LYS A 9 -15.72 6.14 -0.62
C LYS A 9 -14.95 4.92 -1.15
N ARG A 10 -15.69 3.84 -1.43
CA ARG A 10 -15.22 2.58 -2.03
C ARG A 10 -14.30 2.89 -3.23
N MET A 11 -13.03 2.48 -3.17
CA MET A 11 -12.09 2.66 -4.28
C MET A 11 -12.55 1.84 -5.49
N LYS A 12 -12.59 2.46 -6.68
CA LYS A 12 -12.95 1.78 -7.94
C LYS A 12 -11.77 0.94 -8.42
N SER A 13 -12.01 -0.20 -9.05
CA SER A 13 -10.96 -1.01 -9.68
C SER A 13 -10.12 -0.16 -10.65
N GLY A 14 -8.79 -0.26 -10.58
CA GLY A 14 -7.87 0.54 -11.38
C GLY A 14 -7.58 1.93 -10.81
N THR A 15 -8.06 2.27 -9.60
CA THR A 15 -7.67 3.53 -8.95
C THR A 15 -6.36 3.42 -8.20
N SER A 16 -5.50 4.40 -8.47
CA SER A 16 -4.31 4.68 -7.69
C SER A 16 -4.55 5.93 -6.84
N ARG A 17 -4.22 5.87 -5.55
CA ARG A 17 -4.32 7.01 -4.64
C ARG A 17 -3.00 7.21 -3.91
N LEU A 18 -2.56 8.47 -3.87
CA LEU A 18 -1.44 8.90 -3.05
C LEU A 18 -1.98 9.32 -1.68
N PHE A 19 -1.32 8.85 -0.63
CA PHE A 19 -1.64 9.18 0.74
C PHE A 19 -0.42 9.84 1.38
N GLU A 20 -0.68 10.90 2.12
CA GLU A 20 0.32 11.55 2.96
C GLU A 20 0.32 10.88 4.33
N LEU A 21 1.51 10.49 4.78
CA LEU A 21 1.73 9.94 6.10
C LEU A 21 1.83 11.10 7.08
N GLN A 22 1.17 10.97 8.22
CA GLN A 22 1.47 11.87 9.32
C GLN A 22 2.93 11.65 9.72
N PRO A 23 3.74 12.71 9.78
CA PRO A 23 5.14 12.59 10.16
C PRO A 23 5.19 12.02 11.57
N ASP A 24 5.94 10.93 11.76
CA ASP A 24 6.26 10.47 13.11
C ASP A 24 7.15 11.55 13.75
N PRO A 25 6.77 12.12 14.91
CA PRO A 25 7.55 13.17 15.56
C PRO A 25 8.95 12.71 15.99
N TYR A 26 9.22 11.41 15.99
CA TYR A 26 10.49 10.81 16.38
C TYR A 26 11.28 10.21 15.21
N ASP A 27 10.74 10.20 13.98
CA ASP A 27 11.41 9.63 12.81
C ASP A 27 11.28 10.54 11.58
N THR A 28 12.33 11.33 11.34
CA THR A 28 12.43 12.27 10.20
C THR A 28 12.88 11.60 8.90
N THR A 29 13.19 10.30 8.91
CA THR A 29 13.71 9.57 7.73
C THR A 29 12.60 8.95 6.88
N GLN A 30 11.38 8.92 7.40
CA GLN A 30 10.24 8.29 6.74
C GLN A 30 9.84 8.99 5.44
N LYS A 31 9.54 8.17 4.42
CA LYS A 31 8.89 8.64 3.19
C LYS A 31 7.54 9.28 3.57
N ARG A 32 7.36 10.56 3.26
CA ARG A 32 6.14 11.34 3.60
C ARG A 32 4.88 10.88 2.88
N PHE A 33 5.04 10.08 1.83
CA PHE A 33 3.94 9.65 0.98
C PHE A 33 4.06 8.17 0.63
N PHE A 34 2.91 7.49 0.55
CA PHE A 34 2.81 6.16 -0.04
C PHE A 34 1.64 6.12 -1.02
N ARG A 35 1.76 5.25 -2.03
CA ARG A 35 0.76 5.10 -3.08
C ARG A 35 0.12 3.72 -2.99
N VAL A 36 -1.20 3.69 -2.91
CA VAL A 36 -1.97 2.44 -2.96
C VAL A 36 -2.60 2.32 -4.34
N CYS A 37 -2.41 1.18 -4.98
CA CYS A 37 -3.01 0.84 -6.25
C CYS A 37 -3.86 -0.42 -6.07
N LEU A 38 -5.11 -0.37 -6.52
CA LEU A 38 -6.00 -1.54 -6.52
C LEU A 38 -6.24 -1.97 -7.97
N PHE A 39 -5.78 -3.17 -8.30
CA PHE A 39 -5.95 -3.77 -9.62
C PHE A 39 -7.00 -4.88 -9.55
N ALA A 40 -7.84 -4.96 -10.58
CA ALA A 40 -8.78 -6.06 -10.78
C ALA A 40 -8.35 -6.85 -12.02
N ASP A 41 -8.71 -8.13 -12.05
CA ASP A 41 -8.41 -9.04 -13.16
C ASP A 41 -6.92 -9.14 -13.54
N VAL A 42 -6.05 -9.24 -12.53
CA VAL A 42 -4.60 -9.34 -12.74
C VAL A 42 -4.24 -10.72 -13.30
N LYS A 43 -3.71 -10.75 -14.53
CA LYS A 43 -3.29 -12.00 -15.21
C LYS A 43 -1.82 -12.37 -14.96
N ASN A 44 -0.98 -11.40 -14.65
CA ASN A 44 0.48 -11.54 -14.50
C ASN A 44 0.92 -11.52 -13.02
N ALA A 45 0.08 -11.99 -12.10
CA ALA A 45 0.37 -11.95 -10.67
C ALA A 45 1.67 -12.69 -10.29
N SER A 46 1.99 -13.79 -10.96
CA SER A 46 3.21 -14.57 -10.73
C SER A 46 4.47 -13.79 -11.11
N GLU A 47 4.44 -13.08 -12.24
CA GLU A 47 5.56 -12.25 -12.71
C GLU A 47 5.80 -11.08 -11.75
N LEU A 48 4.74 -10.41 -11.29
CA LEU A 48 4.84 -9.32 -10.32
C LEU A 48 5.43 -9.79 -8.99
N ARG A 49 5.09 -11.01 -8.56
CA ARG A 49 5.67 -11.60 -7.36
C ARG A 49 7.16 -11.89 -7.55
N GLN A 50 7.56 -12.42 -8.70
CA GLN A 50 8.97 -12.68 -9.00
C GLN A 50 9.75 -11.36 -9.06
N ALA A 51 9.22 -10.36 -9.75
CA ALA A 51 9.78 -9.02 -9.84
C ALA A 51 10.00 -8.36 -8.47
N LEU A 52 9.10 -8.61 -7.51
CA LEU A 52 9.24 -8.17 -6.12
C LEU A 52 10.38 -8.90 -5.39
N VAL A 53 10.47 -10.22 -5.54
CA VAL A 53 11.53 -11.04 -4.92
C VAL A 53 12.91 -10.67 -5.48
N ASP A 54 12.98 -10.41 -6.77
CA ASP A 54 14.22 -10.02 -7.45
C ASP A 54 14.63 -8.56 -7.17
N GLY A 55 13.78 -7.80 -6.45
CA GLY A 55 14.04 -6.39 -6.12
C GLY A 55 13.88 -5.42 -7.28
N SER A 56 13.38 -5.88 -8.44
CA SER A 56 13.11 -5.02 -9.60
C SER A 56 11.96 -4.04 -9.38
N ILE A 57 11.09 -4.31 -8.40
CA ILE A 57 9.99 -3.42 -7.98
C ILE A 57 10.08 -3.22 -6.46
N ASP A 58 10.19 -1.97 -6.02
CA ASP A 58 10.04 -1.57 -4.61
C ASP A 58 8.55 -1.31 -4.31
N ALA A 59 7.83 -2.36 -3.92
CA ALA A 59 6.41 -2.29 -3.57
C ALA A 59 6.01 -3.38 -2.56
N ALA A 60 4.81 -3.29 -2.01
CA ALA A 60 4.21 -4.37 -1.24
C ALA A 60 3.01 -4.94 -2.01
N LEU A 61 2.99 -6.25 -2.25
CA LEU A 61 1.84 -6.95 -2.84
C LEU A 61 0.94 -7.48 -1.72
N ILE A 62 -0.24 -6.88 -1.59
CA ILE A 62 -1.22 -7.23 -0.57
C ILE A 62 -2.45 -7.83 -1.23
N ARG A 63 -2.89 -9.00 -0.75
CA ARG A 63 -4.15 -9.61 -1.16
C ARG A 63 -5.33 -8.76 -0.67
N PRO A 64 -6.16 -8.20 -1.56
CA PRO A 64 -7.22 -7.28 -1.17
C PRO A 64 -8.26 -7.93 -0.25
N GLU A 65 -8.46 -9.25 -0.33
CA GLU A 65 -9.37 -10.01 0.55
C GLU A 65 -8.92 -10.05 2.02
N LEU A 66 -7.64 -9.80 2.30
CA LEU A 66 -7.10 -9.74 3.67
C LEU A 66 -7.21 -8.34 4.28
N VAL A 67 -7.57 -7.34 3.48
CA VAL A 67 -7.69 -5.95 3.94
C VAL A 67 -9.12 -5.71 4.44
N ARG A 68 -9.27 -5.63 5.77
CA ARG A 68 -10.54 -5.25 6.38
C ARG A 68 -10.79 -3.76 6.15
N ALA A 69 -12.00 -3.41 5.71
CA ALA A 69 -12.38 -2.10 5.17
C ALA A 69 -12.10 -0.86 6.03
N SER A 70 -11.69 -1.01 7.30
CA SER A 70 -11.53 0.08 8.25
C SER A 70 -10.08 0.49 8.52
N ARG A 71 -9.07 -0.36 8.29
CA ARG A 71 -7.68 -0.03 8.67
C ARG A 71 -6.65 -0.92 8.00
N ILE A 72 -5.64 -0.31 7.39
CA ILE A 72 -4.38 -0.95 6.99
C ILE A 72 -3.31 -0.43 7.94
N GLU A 73 -2.68 -1.29 8.72
CA GLU A 73 -1.50 -0.95 9.50
C GLU A 73 -0.27 -1.48 8.75
N LEU A 74 0.42 -0.59 8.05
CA LEU A 74 1.72 -0.90 7.46
C LEU A 74 2.76 -0.69 8.55
N LYS A 75 3.33 -1.80 9.03
CA LYS A 75 4.55 -1.76 9.84
C LYS A 75 5.71 -1.86 8.87
N LEU A 76 6.39 -0.74 8.65
CA LEU A 76 7.64 -0.71 7.93
C LEU A 76 8.72 -1.03 8.97
N ASP A 77 9.29 -2.22 8.89
CA ASP A 77 10.49 -2.54 9.67
C ASP A 77 11.66 -1.82 8.99
N GLY A 78 12.30 -0.92 9.73
CA GLY A 78 13.43 -0.10 9.28
C GLY A 78 14.74 -0.87 9.28
#